data_AF-G5GBQ5-F1
#
_entry.id   AF-G5GBQ5-F1
#
_cell.length_a   1.000
_cell.length_b   1.000
_cell.length_c   1.000
_cell.angle_alpha   90.00
_cell.angle_beta   90.00
_cell.angle_gamma   90.00
#
_symmetry.space_group_name_H-M   'P 1'
#
loop_
_entity.id
_entity.type
_entity.pdbx_description
1 polymer ?
#
loop_
_entity_poly.entity_id
_entity_poly.type
_entity_poly.pdbx_seq_one_letter_code
_entity_poly.pdbx_strand_id
1 'polypeptide(L)'
;MNPDISIDIHPAVLSQSQQEQSPSDKEHSLTIRNWDEADRPREKLSAQGADRLTPAELLAILIGSGTPQESAVSLMQRIMKDCNGSLRRLGRMSIAELCRYKGIGEAKAITILAACELGKRRAQEPASADVVLNSPEVLYEYFLPRMEDLTVEEFHILLLRQNLSLISDICIGRGGLTATAVDVRVLLREALLAKATAIVMCHNHPSGNTNPSQQDDLLTMKVKCAAEMMDIRLIDHIIMGGTYFSYNQAGRL
;
A
#
# COMPACT_ATOMS: atom_id res chain seq x y z
N MET A 1 85.02 -0.91 24.85
CA MET A 1 85.10 -0.92 23.38
C MET A 1 83.69 -0.79 22.85
N ASN A 2 83.44 0.27 22.07
CA ASN A 2 82.24 0.56 21.27
C ASN A 2 80.93 0.97 21.99
N PRO A 3 80.08 1.81 21.35
CA PRO A 3 80.01 3.25 21.66
C PRO A 3 78.56 3.78 21.84
N ASP A 4 78.48 5.10 22.02
CA ASP A 4 77.30 5.99 22.00
C ASP A 4 76.19 5.59 21.01
N ILE A 5 74.93 5.85 21.40
CA ILE A 5 73.92 6.53 20.55
C ILE A 5 72.89 7.20 21.48
N SER A 6 72.85 8.54 21.41
CA SER A 6 71.75 9.37 21.92
C SER A 6 70.48 9.08 21.12
N ILE A 7 69.37 8.86 21.81
CA ILE A 7 68.05 8.71 21.20
C ILE A 7 67.32 10.06 21.33
N ASP A 8 67.11 10.69 20.18
CA ASP A 8 66.30 11.89 20.01
C ASP A 8 64.82 11.63 20.38
N ILE A 9 64.28 12.55 21.16
CA ILE A 9 62.91 12.53 21.68
C ILE A 9 62.02 13.22 20.65
N HIS A 10 61.35 12.45 19.77
CA HIS A 10 60.25 12.96 18.95
C HIS A 10 58.93 12.95 19.73
N PRO A 11 58.17 14.06 19.79
CA PRO A 11 56.86 14.06 20.40
C PRO A 11 55.84 13.32 19.52
N ALA A 12 54.99 12.54 20.19
CA ALA A 12 53.96 11.69 19.63
C ALA A 12 53.03 12.44 18.65
N VAL A 13 53.01 11.98 17.40
CA VAL A 13 51.95 12.29 16.44
C VAL A 13 50.72 11.47 16.84
N LEU A 14 49.73 12.14 17.43
CA LEU A 14 48.40 11.58 17.66
C LEU A 14 47.79 11.17 16.32
N SER A 15 47.54 9.86 16.18
CA SER A 15 46.77 9.27 15.10
C SER A 15 45.34 9.82 15.12
N GLN A 16 45.01 10.72 14.20
CA GLN A 16 43.61 11.00 13.88
C GLN A 16 43.08 9.85 13.04
N SER A 17 42.30 9.00 13.70
CA SER A 17 41.40 8.03 13.11
C SER A 17 40.50 8.70 12.07
N GLN A 18 40.38 8.01 10.94
CA GLN A 18 39.51 8.29 9.80
C GLN A 18 38.11 8.77 10.22
N GLN A 19 37.70 9.93 9.72
CA GLN A 19 36.29 10.20 9.43
C GLN A 19 36.16 10.20 7.91
N GLU A 20 35.82 9.04 7.35
CA GLU A 20 35.25 8.95 6.01
C GLU A 20 33.93 9.73 6.00
N GLN A 21 33.92 10.88 5.33
CA GLN A 21 32.68 11.60 5.03
C GLN A 21 31.90 10.81 3.97
N SER A 22 30.66 10.45 4.29
CA SER A 22 29.70 9.83 3.38
C SER A 22 29.38 10.75 2.18
N PRO A 23 29.24 10.24 0.95
CA PRO A 23 29.07 11.05 -0.26
C PRO A 23 27.60 11.44 -0.49
N SER A 24 27.03 12.26 0.39
CA SER A 24 25.63 12.67 0.30
C SER A 24 25.46 14.09 0.81
N ASP A 25 25.83 15.07 -0.01
CA ASP A 25 25.25 16.43 -0.03
C ASP A 25 25.88 17.18 -1.21
N LYS A 26 25.58 16.75 -2.44
CA LYS A 26 25.80 17.61 -3.61
C LYS A 26 24.65 18.61 -3.63
N GLU A 27 24.94 19.90 -3.44
CA GLU A 27 24.02 20.99 -3.75
C GLU A 27 23.66 20.90 -5.24
N HIS A 28 22.58 20.18 -5.53
CA HIS A 28 22.13 19.98 -6.89
C HIS A 28 21.62 21.32 -7.46
N SER A 29 22.10 21.68 -8.65
CA SER A 29 21.70 22.90 -9.36
C SER A 29 20.18 23.08 -9.37
N LEU A 30 19.68 24.31 -9.21
CA LEU A 30 18.25 24.62 -9.26
C LEU A 30 17.59 24.16 -10.58
N THR A 31 18.38 24.06 -11.65
CA THR A 31 17.96 23.58 -12.96
C THR A 31 18.43 22.15 -13.18
N ILE A 32 17.49 21.20 -13.23
CA ILE A 32 17.76 19.76 -13.44
C ILE A 32 18.54 19.49 -14.73
N ARG A 33 18.34 20.30 -15.79
CA ARG A 33 19.09 20.16 -17.05
C ARG A 33 20.60 20.36 -16.92
N ASN A 34 21.06 20.94 -15.81
CA ASN A 34 22.49 21.16 -15.54
C ASN A 34 23.09 20.05 -14.67
N TRP A 35 22.30 19.06 -14.25
CA TRP A 35 22.81 17.91 -13.50
C TRP A 35 23.52 16.95 -14.45
N ASP A 36 24.35 16.08 -13.89
CA ASP A 36 24.84 14.90 -14.59
C ASP A 36 23.65 14.13 -15.15
N GLU A 37 23.76 13.67 -16.40
CA GLU A 37 22.65 13.05 -17.13
C GLU A 37 22.08 11.82 -16.37
N ALA A 38 22.94 11.09 -15.67
CA ALA A 38 22.58 9.96 -14.81
C ALA A 38 21.70 10.34 -13.61
N ASP A 39 21.73 11.60 -13.16
CA ASP A 39 20.97 12.10 -12.02
C ASP A 39 19.67 12.80 -12.43
N ARG A 40 19.48 13.08 -13.73
CA ARG A 40 18.25 13.72 -14.23
C ARG A 40 17.12 12.70 -14.22
N PRO A 41 15.95 12.96 -13.59
CA PRO A 41 14.94 11.93 -13.38
C PRO A 41 14.43 11.26 -14.68
N ARG A 42 14.24 12.01 -15.77
CA ARG A 42 13.70 11.44 -17.02
C ARG A 42 14.71 10.52 -17.70
N GLU A 43 15.95 10.98 -17.77
CA GLU A 43 17.08 10.26 -18.35
C GLU A 43 17.43 9.03 -17.50
N LYS A 44 17.46 9.18 -16.16
CA LYS A 44 17.62 8.08 -15.21
C LYS A 44 16.52 7.03 -15.36
N LEU A 45 15.25 7.43 -15.49
CA LEU A 45 14.13 6.51 -15.72
C LEU A 45 14.29 5.76 -17.04
N SER A 46 14.72 6.44 -18.10
CA SER A 46 14.94 5.83 -19.42
C SER A 46 16.13 4.87 -19.44
N ALA A 47 17.21 5.17 -18.72
CA ALA A 47 18.45 4.40 -18.75
C ALA A 47 18.48 3.25 -17.73
N GLN A 48 17.87 3.44 -16.55
CA GLN A 48 18.02 2.53 -15.41
C GLN A 48 16.71 1.95 -14.89
N GLY A 49 15.56 2.42 -15.38
CA GLY A 49 14.24 1.96 -14.93
C GLY A 49 13.69 2.72 -13.73
N ALA A 50 12.39 2.58 -13.49
CA ALA A 50 11.66 3.29 -12.45
C ALA A 50 12.02 2.86 -11.02
N ASP A 51 12.53 1.64 -10.83
CA ASP A 51 12.97 1.07 -9.54
C ASP A 51 14.18 1.82 -8.96
N ARG A 52 14.94 2.53 -9.81
CA ARG A 52 16.12 3.31 -9.40
C ARG A 52 15.78 4.74 -8.98
N LEU A 53 14.52 5.15 -9.11
CA LEU A 53 14.06 6.48 -8.73
C LEU A 53 13.38 6.45 -7.37
N THR A 54 13.65 7.49 -6.58
CA THR A 54 12.90 7.80 -5.38
C THR A 54 11.48 8.25 -5.73
N PRO A 55 10.51 8.15 -4.79
CA PRO A 55 9.17 8.71 -4.99
C PRO A 55 9.19 10.20 -5.37
N ALA A 56 10.13 10.97 -4.81
CA ALA A 56 10.28 12.39 -5.12
C ALA A 56 10.73 12.62 -6.57
N GLU A 57 11.66 11.82 -7.09
CA GLU A 57 12.08 11.88 -8.51
C GLU A 57 10.93 11.49 -9.45
N LEU A 58 10.16 10.44 -9.12
CA LEU A 58 8.99 10.04 -9.91
C LEU A 58 7.93 11.16 -9.95
N LEU A 59 7.62 11.77 -8.81
CA LEU A 59 6.69 12.89 -8.73
C LEU A 59 7.23 14.14 -9.45
N ALA A 60 8.54 14.37 -9.40
CA ALA A 60 9.20 15.48 -10.10
C ALA A 60 9.05 15.38 -11.62
N ILE A 61 9.10 14.17 -12.18
CA ILE A 61 8.84 13.91 -13.60
C ILE A 61 7.43 14.37 -13.98
N LEU A 62 6.44 14.03 -13.14
CA LEU A 62 5.02 14.31 -13.36
C LEU A 62 4.70 15.81 -13.29
N ILE A 63 5.22 16.51 -12.28
CA ILE A 63 4.99 17.97 -12.16
C ILE A 63 5.81 18.79 -13.18
N GLY A 64 6.81 18.16 -13.81
CA GLY A 64 7.62 18.68 -14.90
C GLY A 64 8.65 19.75 -14.53
N SER A 65 8.29 20.69 -13.66
CA SER A 65 9.16 21.79 -13.24
C SER A 65 8.94 22.18 -11.77
N GLY A 66 9.98 22.75 -11.15
CA GLY A 66 9.90 23.33 -9.81
C GLY A 66 9.58 24.84 -9.87
N THR A 67 10.32 25.63 -9.10
CA THR A 67 10.31 27.09 -9.15
C THR A 67 11.68 27.59 -9.61
N PRO A 68 11.86 28.90 -9.89
CA PRO A 68 13.19 29.44 -10.17
C PRO A 68 14.17 29.29 -9.00
N GLN A 69 13.70 29.04 -7.77
CA GLN A 69 14.51 28.90 -6.57
C GLN A 69 14.61 27.45 -6.05
N GLU A 70 13.89 26.50 -6.65
CA GLU A 70 13.79 25.13 -6.12
C GLU A 70 13.54 24.18 -7.30
N SER A 71 14.38 23.16 -7.46
CA SER A 71 14.18 22.14 -8.50
C SER A 71 12.89 21.34 -8.26
N ALA A 72 12.35 20.70 -9.29
CA ALA A 72 11.17 19.83 -9.13
C ALA A 72 11.43 18.69 -8.14
N VAL A 73 12.65 18.13 -8.14
CA VAL A 73 13.06 17.06 -7.22
C VAL A 73 13.11 17.57 -5.79
N SER A 74 13.75 18.72 -5.54
CA SER A 74 13.86 19.32 -4.20
C SER A 74 12.48 19.69 -3.64
N LEU A 75 11.61 20.26 -4.48
CA LEU A 75 10.22 20.56 -4.13
C LEU A 75 9.46 19.30 -3.69
N MET A 76 9.56 18.22 -4.46
CA MET A 76 8.90 16.97 -4.12
C MET A 76 9.52 16.26 -2.92
N GLN A 77 10.83 16.36 -2.71
CA GLN A 77 11.50 15.87 -1.50
C GLN A 77 10.96 16.56 -0.25
N ARG A 78 10.78 17.89 -0.29
CA ARG A 78 10.21 18.67 0.81
C ARG A 78 8.76 18.30 1.09
N ILE A 79 7.91 18.20 0.06
CA ILE A 79 6.52 17.76 0.19
C ILE A 79 6.45 16.34 0.78
N MET A 80 7.27 15.42 0.28
CA MET A 80 7.32 14.05 0.79
C MET A 80 7.81 14.00 2.24
N LYS A 81 8.77 14.86 2.63
CA LYS A 81 9.23 14.98 4.01
C LYS A 81 8.10 15.42 4.95
N ASP A 82 7.30 16.41 4.56
CA ASP A 82 6.12 16.85 5.31
C ASP A 82 5.04 15.74 5.40
N CYS A 83 5.03 14.84 4.43
CA CYS A 83 4.19 13.63 4.43
C CYS A 83 4.82 12.43 5.16
N ASN A 84 5.96 12.59 5.86
CA ASN A 84 6.72 11.51 6.49
C ASN A 84 7.10 10.37 5.52
N GLY A 85 7.37 10.71 4.25
CA GLY A 85 7.68 9.75 3.19
C GLY A 85 6.46 8.95 2.68
N SER A 86 5.25 9.20 3.17
CA SER A 86 4.06 8.41 2.86
C SER A 86 3.29 8.92 1.64
N LEU A 87 3.26 8.12 0.58
CA LEU A 87 2.38 8.36 -0.58
C LEU A 87 0.89 8.26 -0.21
N ARG A 88 0.54 7.47 0.81
CA ARG A 88 -0.84 7.40 1.34
C ARG A 88 -1.26 8.75 1.93
N ARG A 89 -0.38 9.39 2.72
CA ARG A 89 -0.65 10.72 3.29
C ARG A 89 -0.73 11.78 2.20
N LEU A 90 0.20 11.75 1.24
CA LEU A 90 0.19 12.68 0.09
C LEU A 90 -1.13 12.60 -0.68
N GLY A 91 -1.61 11.38 -0.98
CA GLY A 91 -2.85 11.15 -1.72
C GLY A 91 -4.14 11.56 -0.98
N ARG A 92 -4.06 11.85 0.33
CA ARG A 92 -5.20 12.34 1.15
C ARG A 92 -5.25 13.85 1.28
N MET A 93 -4.22 14.57 0.82
CA MET A 93 -4.21 16.03 0.87
C MET A 93 -5.26 16.61 -0.07
N SER A 94 -5.88 17.71 0.34
CA SER A 94 -6.73 18.51 -0.53
C SER A 94 -5.89 19.31 -1.53
N ILE A 95 -6.52 19.73 -2.63
CA ILE A 95 -5.91 20.64 -3.61
C ILE A 95 -5.43 21.93 -2.90
N ALA A 96 -6.23 22.46 -1.97
CA ALA A 96 -5.88 23.67 -1.23
C ALA A 96 -4.63 23.50 -0.37
N GLU A 97 -4.43 22.33 0.27
CA GLU A 97 -3.23 22.04 1.04
C GLU A 97 -1.99 21.90 0.15
N LEU A 98 -2.11 21.21 -1.00
CA LEU A 98 -1.02 21.09 -1.97
C LEU A 98 -0.64 22.46 -2.57
N CYS A 99 -1.62 23.33 -2.84
CA CYS A 99 -1.38 24.67 -3.36
C CYS A 99 -0.70 25.63 -2.37
N ARG A 100 -0.55 25.25 -1.08
CA ARG A 100 0.27 26.02 -0.11
C ARG A 100 1.76 25.94 -0.42
N TYR A 101 2.19 24.93 -1.18
CA TYR A 101 3.58 24.77 -1.57
C TYR A 101 3.91 25.69 -2.74
N LYS A 102 4.83 26.64 -2.55
CA LYS A 102 5.33 27.50 -3.64
C LYS A 102 5.84 26.63 -4.79
N GLY A 103 5.25 26.80 -5.98
CA GLY A 103 5.57 25.99 -7.17
C GLY A 103 4.54 24.92 -7.53
N ILE A 104 3.57 24.65 -6.65
CA ILE A 104 2.42 23.77 -6.91
C ILE A 104 1.19 24.64 -7.11
N GLY A 105 0.82 24.86 -8.37
CA GLY A 105 -0.49 25.39 -8.74
C GLY A 105 -1.51 24.26 -8.88
N GLU A 106 -2.77 24.62 -9.10
CA GLU A 106 -3.90 23.70 -9.20
C GLU A 106 -3.63 22.52 -10.17
N ALA A 107 -3.12 22.79 -11.37
CA ALA A 107 -2.80 21.75 -12.35
C ALA A 107 -1.78 20.72 -11.85
N LYS A 108 -0.73 21.16 -11.12
CA LYS A 108 0.26 20.26 -10.53
C LYS A 108 -0.30 19.49 -9.34
N ALA A 109 -1.14 20.13 -8.52
CA ALA A 109 -1.84 19.46 -7.42
C ALA A 109 -2.75 18.34 -7.95
N ILE A 110 -3.57 18.62 -8.96
CA ILE A 110 -4.42 17.62 -9.64
C ILE A 110 -3.56 16.48 -10.20
N THR A 111 -2.43 16.80 -10.84
CA THR A 111 -1.51 15.78 -11.39
C THR A 111 -0.99 14.84 -10.30
N ILE A 112 -0.59 15.37 -9.14
CA ILE A 112 -0.12 14.56 -8.00
C ILE A 112 -1.24 13.65 -7.50
N LEU A 113 -2.44 14.20 -7.27
CA LEU A 113 -3.58 13.43 -6.76
C LEU A 113 -4.02 12.34 -7.75
N ALA A 114 -4.03 12.65 -9.05
CA ALA A 114 -4.32 11.68 -10.09
C ALA A 114 -3.30 10.52 -10.09
N ALA A 115 -2.01 10.82 -9.91
CA ALA A 115 -0.97 9.80 -9.83
C ALA A 115 -1.13 8.89 -8.60
N CYS A 116 -1.46 9.47 -7.43
CA CYS A 116 -1.77 8.71 -6.22
C CYS A 116 -2.98 7.79 -6.41
N GLU A 117 -4.05 8.29 -7.02
CA GLU A 117 -5.27 7.52 -7.31
C GLU A 117 -5.00 6.38 -8.31
N LEU A 118 -4.19 6.60 -9.35
CA LEU A 118 -3.76 5.53 -10.25
C LEU A 118 -2.98 4.44 -9.51
N GLY A 119 -2.08 4.82 -8.60
CA GLY A 119 -1.37 3.88 -7.75
C GLY A 119 -2.31 3.05 -6.87
N LYS A 120 -3.32 3.69 -6.28
CA LYS A 120 -4.37 3.03 -5.49
C LYS A 120 -5.18 2.03 -6.32
N ARG A 121 -5.64 2.44 -7.51
CA ARG A 121 -6.41 1.56 -8.41
C ARG A 121 -5.59 0.39 -8.90
N ARG A 122 -4.33 0.60 -9.28
CA ARG A 122 -3.42 -0.48 -9.66
C ARG A 122 -3.23 -1.50 -8.53
N ALA A 123 -3.15 -1.05 -7.28
CA ALA A 123 -3.07 -1.96 -6.13
C ALA A 123 -4.39 -2.72 -5.85
N GLN A 124 -5.51 -2.16 -6.30
CA GLN A 124 -6.83 -2.79 -6.21
C GLN A 124 -7.13 -3.69 -7.42
N GLU A 125 -6.39 -3.54 -8.53
CA GLU A 125 -6.46 -4.48 -9.63
C GLU A 125 -6.06 -5.87 -9.12
N PRO A 126 -6.81 -6.93 -9.45
CA PRO A 126 -6.40 -8.28 -9.14
C PRO A 126 -5.05 -8.56 -9.83
N ALA A 127 -4.07 -9.01 -9.04
CA ALA A 127 -2.74 -9.35 -9.53
C ALA A 127 -2.83 -10.58 -10.46
N SER A 128 -3.00 -10.35 -11.76
CA SER A 128 -3.20 -11.39 -12.78
C SER A 128 -4.42 -12.28 -12.57
N ALA A 129 -4.84 -13.02 -13.60
CA ALA A 129 -6.07 -13.79 -13.64
C ALA A 129 -6.17 -14.98 -12.66
N ASP A 130 -5.16 -15.19 -11.80
CA ASP A 130 -5.06 -16.36 -10.91
C ASP A 130 -4.54 -16.00 -9.51
N VAL A 131 -5.09 -14.96 -8.87
CA VAL A 131 -4.85 -14.79 -7.41
C VAL A 131 -5.48 -15.99 -6.70
N VAL A 132 -4.64 -16.91 -6.24
CA VAL A 132 -5.04 -18.08 -5.45
C VAL A 132 -5.17 -17.67 -3.99
N LEU A 133 -6.40 -17.73 -3.48
CA LEU A 133 -6.76 -17.27 -2.13
C LEU A 133 -6.93 -18.49 -1.21
N ASN A 134 -5.81 -19.10 -0.85
CA ASN A 134 -5.77 -20.42 -0.18
C ASN A 134 -5.34 -20.39 1.30
N SER A 135 -5.08 -19.21 1.87
CA SER A 135 -4.78 -19.08 3.29
C SER A 135 -5.40 -17.81 3.89
N PRO A 136 -5.66 -17.78 5.21
CA PRO A 136 -6.15 -16.58 5.90
C PRO A 136 -5.23 -15.36 5.72
N GLU A 137 -3.92 -15.57 5.68
CA GLU A 137 -2.92 -14.51 5.48
C GLU A 137 -3.05 -13.89 4.09
N VAL A 138 -3.17 -14.72 3.05
CA VAL A 138 -3.37 -14.23 1.67
C VAL A 138 -4.72 -13.52 1.53
N LEU A 139 -5.77 -14.02 2.18
CA LEU A 139 -7.07 -13.37 2.22
C LEU A 139 -6.99 -12.00 2.93
N TYR A 140 -6.28 -11.92 4.06
CA TYR A 140 -6.04 -10.68 4.77
C TYR A 140 -5.30 -9.66 3.90
N GLU A 141 -4.20 -10.05 3.27
CA GLU A 141 -3.43 -9.19 2.37
C GLU A 141 -4.27 -8.71 1.17
N TYR A 142 -5.14 -9.57 0.65
CA TYR A 142 -6.09 -9.20 -0.39
C TYR A 142 -7.10 -8.15 0.10
N PHE A 143 -7.69 -8.32 1.28
CA PHE A 143 -8.72 -7.40 1.78
C PHE A 143 -8.17 -6.13 2.42
N LEU A 144 -6.95 -6.13 2.95
CA LEU A 144 -6.35 -5.00 3.66
C LEU A 144 -6.43 -3.68 2.88
N PRO A 145 -5.91 -3.56 1.64
CA PRO A 145 -6.00 -2.30 0.88
C PRO A 145 -7.43 -1.94 0.43
N ARG A 146 -8.39 -2.87 0.54
CA ARG A 146 -9.79 -2.69 0.14
C ARG A 146 -10.66 -2.21 1.30
N MET A 147 -10.34 -2.62 2.53
CA MET A 147 -11.21 -2.44 3.70
C MET A 147 -10.61 -1.58 4.83
N GLU A 148 -9.28 -1.36 4.87
CA GLU A 148 -8.60 -0.65 5.98
C GLU A 148 -9.14 0.77 6.21
N ASP A 149 -9.53 1.48 5.13
CA ASP A 149 -9.97 2.87 5.18
C ASP A 149 -11.51 3.03 5.26
N LEU A 150 -12.27 1.93 5.38
CA LEU A 150 -13.73 1.98 5.42
C LEU A 150 -14.24 2.43 6.79
N THR A 151 -15.04 3.49 6.80
CA THR A 151 -15.68 4.05 8.01
C THR A 151 -17.03 3.41 8.32
N VAL A 152 -17.52 2.54 7.43
CA VAL A 152 -18.73 1.75 7.58
C VAL A 152 -18.37 0.28 7.39
N GLU A 153 -19.18 -0.60 7.97
CA GLU A 153 -19.08 -2.04 7.74
C GLU A 153 -19.50 -2.35 6.30
N GLU A 154 -18.70 -3.13 5.58
CA GLU A 154 -19.06 -3.72 4.29
C GLU A 154 -18.89 -5.23 4.38
N PHE A 155 -19.86 -5.98 3.84
CA PHE A 155 -19.83 -7.43 3.76
C PHE A 155 -19.61 -7.85 2.31
N HIS A 156 -18.50 -8.53 2.07
CA HIS A 156 -18.04 -9.00 0.79
C HIS A 156 -18.09 -10.52 0.70
N ILE A 157 -18.27 -11.01 -0.51
CA ILE A 157 -17.97 -12.39 -0.88
C ILE A 157 -16.94 -12.43 -1.99
N LEU A 158 -16.00 -13.36 -1.86
CA LEU A 158 -15.14 -13.77 -2.96
C LEU A 158 -15.73 -15.01 -3.59
N LEU A 159 -15.87 -14.97 -4.89
CA LEU A 159 -16.32 -16.07 -5.72
C LEU A 159 -15.10 -16.75 -6.31
N LEU A 160 -14.92 -18.04 -6.06
CA LEU A 160 -13.68 -18.75 -6.37
C LEU A 160 -13.91 -19.95 -7.29
N ARG A 161 -12.89 -20.25 -8.10
CA ARG A 161 -12.79 -21.50 -8.86
C ARG A 161 -12.36 -22.67 -7.95
N GLN A 162 -12.28 -23.87 -8.52
CA GLN A 162 -11.95 -25.08 -7.77
C GLN A 162 -10.52 -25.06 -7.20
N ASN A 163 -9.58 -24.44 -7.93
CA ASN A 163 -8.21 -24.18 -7.50
C ASN A 163 -8.07 -22.96 -6.56
N LEU A 164 -9.18 -22.39 -6.08
CA LEU A 164 -9.25 -21.21 -5.23
C LEU A 164 -8.75 -19.92 -5.89
N SER A 165 -8.68 -19.86 -7.22
CA SER A 165 -8.43 -18.61 -7.92
C SER A 165 -9.67 -17.70 -7.87
N LEU A 166 -9.46 -16.40 -7.69
CA LEU A 166 -10.54 -15.41 -7.67
C LEU A 166 -11.27 -15.31 -9.03
N ILE A 167 -12.60 -15.43 -9.02
CA ILE A 167 -13.48 -15.09 -10.14
C ILE A 167 -13.94 -13.63 -10.00
N SER A 168 -14.47 -13.27 -8.83
CA SER A 168 -14.99 -11.94 -8.55
C SER A 168 -15.05 -11.66 -7.05
N ASP A 169 -14.97 -10.38 -6.69
CA ASP A 169 -15.20 -9.83 -5.36
C ASP A 169 -16.46 -8.98 -5.39
N ILE A 170 -17.44 -9.32 -4.57
CA ILE A 170 -18.77 -8.70 -4.60
C ILE A 170 -19.14 -8.21 -3.20
N CYS A 171 -19.42 -6.91 -3.08
CA CYS A 171 -20.03 -6.32 -1.89
C CYS A 171 -21.53 -6.68 -1.86
N ILE A 172 -21.94 -7.50 -0.89
CA ILE A 172 -23.33 -7.96 -0.70
C ILE A 172 -24.11 -7.02 0.20
N GLY A 173 -23.43 -6.36 1.14
CA GLY A 173 -24.06 -5.44 2.06
C GLY A 173 -23.12 -4.32 2.45
N ARG A 174 -23.68 -3.14 2.65
CA ARG A 174 -23.01 -2.00 3.28
C ARG A 174 -23.84 -1.57 4.47
N GLY A 175 -23.19 -1.44 5.61
CA GLY A 175 -23.80 -1.07 6.88
C GLY A 175 -24.40 0.33 6.85
N GLY A 176 -25.51 0.47 7.58
CA GLY A 176 -26.00 1.72 8.15
C GLY A 176 -25.88 1.68 9.68
N LEU A 177 -26.52 2.60 10.40
CA LEU A 177 -26.47 2.76 11.88
C LEU A 177 -26.81 1.50 12.72
N THR A 178 -27.32 0.44 12.10
CA THR A 178 -27.69 -0.86 12.68
C THR A 178 -27.30 -1.94 11.67
N ALA A 179 -26.66 -3.02 12.15
CA ALA A 179 -25.99 -4.12 11.44
C ALA A 179 -26.34 -4.37 9.95
N THR A 180 -25.34 -4.77 9.16
CA THR A 180 -25.49 -5.09 7.74
C THR A 180 -26.32 -6.35 7.54
N ALA A 181 -27.54 -6.22 7.01
CA ALA A 181 -28.37 -7.37 6.70
C ALA A 181 -27.88 -8.08 5.42
N VAL A 182 -27.33 -9.28 5.56
CA VAL A 182 -26.89 -10.14 4.45
C VAL A 182 -27.99 -11.15 4.10
N ASP A 183 -28.56 -11.06 2.89
CA ASP A 183 -29.50 -12.08 2.38
C ASP A 183 -28.72 -13.23 1.72
N VAL A 184 -28.77 -14.41 2.34
CA VAL A 184 -28.12 -15.64 1.86
C VAL A 184 -28.55 -16.01 0.43
N ARG A 185 -29.79 -15.71 0.02
CA ARG A 185 -30.26 -15.98 -1.34
C ARG A 185 -29.57 -15.10 -2.37
N VAL A 186 -29.29 -13.85 -2.01
CA VAL A 186 -28.54 -12.92 -2.86
C VAL A 186 -27.11 -13.41 -3.02
N LEU A 187 -26.46 -13.75 -1.91
CA LEU A 187 -25.12 -14.32 -1.88
C LEU A 187 -24.99 -15.56 -2.78
N LEU A 188 -25.86 -16.55 -2.59
CA LEU A 188 -25.82 -17.79 -3.37
C LEU A 188 -26.18 -17.57 -4.84
N ARG A 189 -27.09 -16.65 -5.16
CA ARG A 189 -27.38 -16.27 -6.55
C ARG A 189 -26.11 -15.79 -7.25
N GLU A 190 -25.35 -14.89 -6.63
CA GLU A 190 -24.10 -14.40 -7.22
C GLU A 190 -23.08 -15.53 -7.43
N ALA A 191 -22.93 -16.43 -6.44
CA ALA A 191 -22.05 -17.59 -6.57
C ALA A 191 -22.44 -18.51 -7.74
N LEU A 192 -23.74 -18.77 -7.91
CA LEU A 192 -24.26 -19.62 -9.00
C LEU A 192 -24.09 -18.96 -10.37
N LEU A 193 -24.40 -17.67 -10.49
CA LEU A 193 -24.26 -16.92 -11.75
C LEU A 193 -22.80 -16.86 -12.19
N ALA A 194 -21.87 -16.70 -11.24
CA ALA A 194 -20.43 -16.72 -11.52
C ALA A 194 -19.86 -18.13 -11.74
N LYS A 195 -20.67 -19.19 -11.56
CA LYS A 195 -20.23 -20.60 -11.58
C LYS A 195 -19.11 -20.86 -10.59
N ALA A 196 -19.19 -20.23 -9.42
CA ALA A 196 -18.23 -20.42 -8.35
C ALA A 196 -18.38 -21.81 -7.73
N THR A 197 -17.27 -22.47 -7.46
CA THR A 197 -17.23 -23.78 -6.76
C THR A 197 -16.84 -23.63 -5.29
N ALA A 198 -16.40 -22.43 -4.92
CA ALA A 198 -16.00 -22.08 -3.57
C ALA A 198 -16.26 -20.58 -3.33
N ILE A 199 -16.49 -20.22 -2.08
CA ILE A 199 -16.70 -18.86 -1.63
C ILE A 199 -15.88 -18.55 -0.37
N VAL A 200 -15.52 -17.29 -0.19
CA VAL A 200 -15.03 -16.74 1.08
C VAL A 200 -15.91 -15.56 1.45
N MET A 201 -16.29 -15.46 2.72
CA MET A 201 -16.97 -14.27 3.24
C MET A 201 -15.96 -13.36 3.93
N CYS A 202 -16.16 -12.05 3.84
CA CYS A 202 -15.36 -11.09 4.58
C CYS A 202 -16.19 -9.89 4.99
N HIS A 203 -16.00 -9.38 6.21
CA HIS A 203 -16.50 -8.06 6.58
C HIS A 203 -15.52 -7.32 7.47
N ASN A 204 -15.63 -5.99 7.51
CA ASN A 204 -14.80 -5.15 8.38
C ASN A 204 -15.59 -4.63 9.58
N HIS A 205 -14.96 -4.60 10.76
CA HIS A 205 -15.45 -3.85 11.90
C HIS A 205 -14.71 -2.52 11.97
N PRO A 206 -15.36 -1.36 11.71
CA PRO A 206 -14.71 -0.05 11.80
C PRO A 206 -14.14 0.28 13.19
N SER A 207 -14.65 -0.41 14.23
CA SER A 207 -14.13 -0.32 15.60
C SER A 207 -12.73 -0.90 15.77
N GLY A 208 -12.25 -1.70 14.82
CA GLY A 208 -10.98 -2.42 14.90
C GLY A 208 -11.02 -3.69 15.76
N ASN A 209 -12.17 -4.08 16.30
CA ASN A 209 -12.31 -5.34 17.03
C ASN A 209 -12.62 -6.48 16.05
N THR A 210 -11.76 -7.50 15.96
CA THR A 210 -11.96 -8.66 15.07
C THR A 210 -12.75 -9.80 15.71
N ASN A 211 -13.19 -9.67 16.96
CA ASN A 211 -14.00 -10.71 17.58
C ASN A 211 -15.39 -10.81 16.90
N PRO A 212 -15.79 -12.01 16.46
CA PRO A 212 -17.12 -12.22 15.89
C PRO A 212 -18.23 -11.99 16.91
N SER A 213 -19.33 -11.43 16.45
CA SER A 213 -20.60 -11.38 17.16
C SER A 213 -21.39 -12.69 17.01
N GLN A 214 -22.45 -12.83 17.81
CA GLN A 214 -23.39 -13.95 17.64
C GLN A 214 -24.10 -13.90 16.27
N GLN A 215 -24.27 -12.70 15.69
CA GLN A 215 -24.90 -12.55 14.38
C GLN A 215 -23.98 -13.07 13.28
N ASP A 216 -22.66 -12.83 13.40
CA ASP A 216 -21.65 -13.36 12.48
C ASP A 216 -21.62 -14.88 12.53
N ASP A 217 -21.68 -15.46 13.72
CA ASP A 217 -21.71 -16.92 13.91
C ASP A 217 -22.95 -17.55 13.26
N LEU A 218 -24.13 -16.96 13.50
CA LEU A 218 -25.38 -17.44 12.91
C LEU A 218 -25.38 -17.31 11.39
N LEU A 219 -24.90 -16.18 10.86
CA LEU A 219 -24.78 -15.97 9.43
C LEU A 219 -23.82 -16.98 8.80
N THR A 220 -22.66 -17.18 9.43
CA THR A 220 -21.64 -18.13 8.97
C THR A 220 -22.20 -19.53 8.83
N MET A 221 -22.86 -20.03 9.88
CA MET A 221 -23.46 -21.35 9.87
C MET A 221 -24.59 -21.46 8.84
N LYS A 222 -25.42 -20.42 8.71
CA LYS A 222 -26.52 -20.41 7.73
C LYS A 222 -26.01 -20.45 6.30
N VAL A 223 -24.96 -19.68 5.98
CA VAL A 223 -24.34 -19.68 4.66
C VAL A 223 -23.62 -21.00 4.40
N LYS A 224 -22.86 -21.53 5.38
CA LYS A 224 -22.19 -22.83 5.27
C LYS A 224 -23.16 -23.93 4.86
N CYS A 225 -24.23 -24.12 5.64
CA CYS A 225 -25.22 -25.16 5.36
C CYS A 225 -25.88 -24.97 3.99
N ALA A 226 -26.22 -23.73 3.62
CA ALA A 226 -26.88 -23.45 2.35
C ALA A 226 -25.94 -23.63 1.14
N ALA A 227 -24.67 -23.26 1.27
CA ALA A 227 -23.66 -23.44 0.23
C ALA A 227 -23.32 -24.92 0.02
N GLU A 228 -23.18 -25.69 1.11
CA GLU A 228 -22.96 -27.15 1.07
C GLU A 228 -24.08 -27.89 0.33
N MET A 229 -25.35 -27.49 0.54
CA MET A 229 -26.50 -28.06 -0.20
C MET A 229 -26.44 -27.81 -1.71
N MET A 230 -25.61 -26.87 -2.17
CA MET A 230 -25.42 -26.52 -3.58
C MET A 230 -24.04 -26.95 -4.11
N ASP A 231 -23.30 -27.78 -3.36
CA ASP A 231 -21.92 -28.19 -3.68
C ASP A 231 -20.94 -27.00 -3.84
N ILE A 232 -21.19 -25.89 -3.13
CA ILE A 232 -20.31 -24.72 -3.06
C ILE A 232 -19.61 -24.71 -1.70
N ARG A 233 -18.27 -24.77 -1.71
CA ARG A 233 -17.49 -24.79 -0.46
C ARG A 233 -17.33 -23.40 0.14
N LEU A 234 -17.70 -23.22 1.40
CA LEU A 234 -17.28 -22.05 2.18
C LEU A 234 -15.87 -22.29 2.72
N ILE A 235 -14.89 -21.56 2.18
CA ILE A 235 -13.47 -21.77 2.49
C ILE A 235 -13.08 -21.06 3.77
N ASP A 236 -13.55 -19.83 3.94
CA ASP A 236 -13.33 -19.07 5.17
C ASP A 236 -14.40 -17.98 5.36
N HIS A 237 -14.46 -17.46 6.58
CA HIS A 237 -15.08 -16.19 6.91
C HIS A 237 -14.04 -15.33 7.64
N ILE A 238 -13.68 -14.20 7.04
CA ILE A 238 -12.67 -13.28 7.56
C ILE A 238 -13.33 -12.04 8.16
N ILE A 239 -12.88 -11.62 9.34
CA ILE A 239 -13.28 -10.35 9.96
C ILE A 239 -12.08 -9.42 10.01
N MET A 240 -12.18 -8.24 9.42
CA MET A 240 -11.10 -7.25 9.34
C MET A 240 -11.25 -6.18 10.43
N GLY A 241 -10.15 -5.82 11.10
CA GLY A 241 -10.15 -4.76 12.10
C GLY A 241 -8.77 -4.55 12.72
N GLY A 242 -7.91 -3.75 12.09
CA GLY A 242 -6.50 -3.57 12.48
C GLY A 242 -5.60 -4.81 12.30
N THR A 243 -6.15 -5.99 12.55
CA THR A 243 -5.68 -7.34 12.22
C THR A 243 -6.85 -8.09 11.54
N TYR A 244 -6.85 -9.43 11.59
CA TYR A 244 -7.97 -10.26 11.14
C TYR A 244 -8.34 -11.38 12.10
N PHE A 245 -9.57 -11.88 11.97
CA PHE A 245 -10.03 -13.16 12.52
C PHE A 245 -10.44 -14.08 11.36
N SER A 246 -10.05 -15.37 11.44
CA SER A 246 -10.45 -16.41 10.48
C SER A 246 -11.25 -17.48 11.21
N TYR A 247 -12.47 -17.75 10.74
CA TYR A 247 -13.30 -18.83 11.28
C TYR A 247 -12.67 -20.21 11.04
N ASN A 248 -12.02 -20.40 9.89
CA ASN A 248 -11.39 -21.66 9.54
C ASN A 248 -10.19 -21.94 10.46
N GLN A 249 -9.30 -20.95 10.64
CA GLN A 249 -8.15 -21.06 11.54
C GLN A 249 -8.55 -21.25 13.00
N ALA A 250 -9.68 -20.67 13.41
CA ALA A 250 -10.25 -20.85 14.74
C ALA A 250 -10.99 -22.19 14.94
N GLY A 251 -11.14 -23.02 13.90
CA GLY A 251 -11.87 -24.29 13.97
C GLY A 251 -13.38 -24.12 14.16
N ARG A 252 -13.95 -23.01 13.67
CA ARG A 252 -15.37 -22.64 13.82
C ARG A 252 -16.17 -22.75 12.51
N LEU A 253 -15.57 -23.38 11.50
CA LEU A 253 -16.14 -23.58 10.17
C LEU A 253 -16.47 -25.03 9.89
#